data_AF-A0A419HUW4-F1
#
_entry.id   AF-A0A419HUW4-F1
#
_cell.length_a   1.000
_cell.length_b   1.000
_cell.length_c   1.000
_cell.angle_alpha   90.00
_cell.angle_beta   90.00
_cell.angle_gamma   90.00
#
_symmetry.space_group_name_H-M   'P 1'
#
loop_
_entity.id
_entity.type
_entity.pdbx_description
1 polymer ?
#
loop_
_entity_poly.entity_id
_entity_poly.type
_entity_poly.pdbx_seq_one_letter_code
_entity_poly.pdbx_strand_id
1 'polypeptide(L)'
;MTAAGGLTLYVYDSRAGGVSCADATSLVKKFHATIAGRQSAGSNAAVDATVDGWLCTSGPPAAQGGTTCSKGEQTVLAAVVPAE
;
A
#
# COMPACT_ATOMS: atom_id res chain seq x y z
N MET A 1 2.00 3.71 -9.19
CA MET A 1 1.17 4.76 -8.53
C MET A 1 2.04 5.50 -7.52
N THR A 2 1.69 6.69 -7.05
CA THR A 2 2.61 7.46 -6.18
C THR A 2 2.37 7.16 -4.70
N ALA A 3 3.43 6.85 -3.97
CA ALA A 3 3.44 6.72 -2.52
C ALA A 3 3.34 8.10 -1.85
N ALA A 4 3.00 8.12 -0.56
CA ALA A 4 3.04 9.32 0.26
C ALA A 4 4.39 10.08 0.21
N GLY A 5 5.49 9.38 -0.05
CA GLY A 5 6.83 9.94 -0.24
C GLY A 5 7.14 10.49 -1.63
N GLY A 6 6.18 10.52 -2.57
CA GLY A 6 6.41 10.97 -3.95
C GLY A 6 7.04 9.93 -4.88
N LEU A 7 7.34 8.74 -4.38
CA LEU A 7 7.98 7.64 -5.13
C LEU A 7 6.95 6.69 -5.76
N THR A 8 7.36 5.92 -6.76
CA THR A 8 6.46 4.96 -7.44
C THR A 8 6.30 3.67 -6.63
N LEU A 9 5.08 3.39 -6.17
CA LEU A 9 4.64 2.10 -5.65
C LEU A 9 4.30 1.14 -6.79
N TYR A 10 4.84 -0.06 -6.67
CA TYR A 10 4.52 -1.23 -7.49
C TYR A 10 3.85 -2.28 -6.62
N VAL A 11 2.73 -2.80 -7.12
CA VAL A 11 2.03 -3.90 -6.49
C VAL A 11 2.71 -5.19 -6.93
N TYR A 12 3.26 -5.93 -5.98
CA TYR A 12 3.78 -7.25 -6.24
C TYR A 12 2.60 -8.22 -6.19
N ASP A 13 2.38 -8.91 -7.30
CA ASP A 13 1.28 -9.85 -7.46
C ASP A 13 1.27 -10.87 -6.32
N SER A 14 0.15 -10.88 -5.61
CA SER A 14 -0.15 -11.78 -4.51
C SER A 14 -0.51 -13.17 -5.05
N ARG A 15 0.45 -13.88 -5.63
CA ARG A 15 0.30 -15.31 -5.96
C ARG A 15 -0.09 -16.18 -4.74
N ALA A 16 0.00 -15.64 -3.53
CA ALA A 16 -0.40 -16.31 -2.29
C ALA A 16 -1.91 -16.20 -1.96
N GLY A 17 -2.68 -15.31 -2.60
CA GLY A 17 -4.04 -14.95 -2.11
C GLY A 17 -5.18 -14.94 -3.14
N GLY A 18 -4.93 -15.25 -4.42
CA GLY A 18 -6.00 -15.30 -5.44
C GLY A 18 -6.60 -13.94 -5.84
N VAL A 19 -5.95 -12.82 -5.48
CA VAL A 19 -6.37 -11.47 -5.90
C VAL A 19 -5.66 -11.10 -7.20
N SER A 20 -6.41 -10.66 -8.19
CA SER A 20 -5.87 -10.15 -9.45
C SER A 20 -5.02 -8.90 -9.21
N CYS A 21 -3.90 -8.73 -9.92
CA CYS A 21 -3.08 -7.52 -9.85
C CYS A 21 -3.88 -6.22 -10.06
N ALA A 22 -4.94 -6.25 -10.88
CA ALA A 22 -5.86 -5.12 -11.07
C ALA A 22 -6.64 -4.76 -9.79
N ASP A 23 -7.22 -5.76 -9.11
CA ASP A 23 -7.93 -5.58 -7.84
C ASP A 23 -6.98 -5.13 -6.73
N ALA A 24 -5.80 -5.75 -6.65
CA ALA A 24 -4.75 -5.37 -5.71
C ALA A 24 -4.31 -3.90 -5.94
N THR A 25 -4.11 -3.49 -7.18
CA THR A 25 -3.78 -2.09 -7.53
C THR A 25 -4.91 -1.13 -7.16
N SER A 26 -6.16 -1.49 -7.43
CA SER A 26 -7.33 -0.69 -7.08
C SER A 26 -7.45 -0.52 -5.56
N LEU A 27 -7.26 -1.60 -4.80
CA LEU A 27 -7.29 -1.60 -3.35
C LEU A 27 -6.24 -0.67 -2.75
N VAL A 28 -4.97 -0.82 -3.17
CA VAL A 28 -3.89 0.00 -2.62
C VAL A 28 -4.06 1.46 -3.03
N LYS A 29 -4.57 1.76 -4.23
CA LYS A 29 -4.95 3.13 -4.61
C LYS A 29 -6.02 3.72 -3.71
N LYS A 30 -7.11 3.00 -3.44
CA LYS A 30 -8.19 3.44 -2.54
C LYS A 30 -7.69 3.67 -1.12
N PHE A 31 -6.81 2.79 -0.64
CA PHE A 31 -6.15 2.96 0.65
C PHE A 31 -5.31 4.23 0.71
N HIS A 32 -4.41 4.46 -0.26
CA HIS A 32 -3.63 5.71 -0.31
C HIS A 32 -4.51 6.95 -0.43
N ALA A 33 -5.63 6.88 -1.13
CA ALA A 33 -6.61 7.97 -1.16
C ALA A 33 -7.29 8.20 0.21
N THR A 34 -7.53 7.13 0.98
CA THR A 34 -8.14 7.20 2.33
C THR A 34 -7.19 7.79 3.36
N ILE A 35 -5.90 7.45 3.26
CA ILE A 35 -4.85 7.97 4.16
C ILE A 35 -4.19 9.24 3.62
N ALA A 36 -4.67 9.78 2.49
CA ALA A 36 -4.14 11.01 1.91
C ALA A 36 -4.19 12.15 2.94
N GLY A 37 -3.05 12.80 3.17
CA GLY A 37 -2.91 13.85 4.18
C GLY A 37 -2.74 13.34 5.63
N ARG A 38 -2.95 12.04 5.92
CA ARG A 38 -2.65 11.46 7.24
C ARG A 38 -1.18 11.06 7.38
N GLN A 39 -0.54 10.72 6.27
CA GLN A 39 0.86 10.30 6.24
C GLN A 39 1.67 11.28 5.40
N SER A 40 2.36 12.22 6.04
CA SER A 40 3.28 13.13 5.35
C SER A 40 4.52 12.38 4.86
N ALA A 41 5.12 12.84 3.75
CA ALA A 41 6.30 12.23 3.13
C ALA A 41 7.49 12.01 4.08
N GLY A 42 7.68 12.91 5.06
CA GLY A 42 8.73 12.82 6.08
C GLY A 42 8.32 12.10 7.38
N SER A 43 7.11 11.53 7.42
CA SER A 43 6.64 10.84 8.62
C SER A 43 7.33 9.49 8.78
N ASN A 44 7.69 9.15 10.01
CA ASN A 44 8.15 7.82 10.39
C ASN A 44 7.01 6.94 10.94
N ALA A 45 5.78 7.48 10.98
CA ALA A 45 4.62 6.74 11.44
C ALA A 45 4.06 5.87 10.32
N ALA A 46 3.82 4.60 10.64
CA ALA A 46 2.94 3.76 9.84
C ALA A 46 1.49 4.20 10.03
N VAL A 47 0.70 4.15 8.97
CA VAL A 47 -0.74 4.43 9.02
C VAL A 47 -1.49 3.21 8.54
N ASP A 48 -2.46 2.77 9.33
CA ASP A 48 -3.41 1.73 8.96
C ASP A 48 -4.80 2.31 8.66
N ALA A 49 -5.52 1.64 7.77
CA ALA A 49 -6.92 1.89 7.49
C ALA A 49 -7.56 0.66 6.86
N THR A 50 -8.85 0.47 7.14
CA THR A 50 -9.64 -0.60 6.53
C THR A 50 -10.32 -0.11 5.26
N VAL A 51 -10.14 -0.81 4.14
CA VAL A 51 -10.72 -0.48 2.82
C VAL A 51 -11.30 -1.72 2.17
N ASP A 52 -12.57 -1.68 1.76
CA ASP A 52 -13.26 -2.84 1.13
C ASP A 52 -13.15 -4.15 1.97
N GLY A 53 -13.06 -4.00 3.30
CA GLY A 53 -12.87 -5.10 4.26
C GLY A 53 -11.45 -5.66 4.33
N TRP A 54 -10.46 -4.99 3.73
CA TRP A 54 -9.04 -5.28 3.87
C TRP A 54 -8.42 -4.36 4.90
N LEU A 55 -7.64 -4.91 5.82
CA LEU A 55 -6.79 -4.12 6.71
C LEU A 55 -5.51 -3.77 5.97
N CYS A 56 -5.37 -2.51 5.58
CA CYS A 56 -4.19 -2.02 4.88
C CYS A 56 -3.33 -1.18 5.83
N THR A 57 -2.03 -1.43 5.82
CA THR A 57 -1.03 -0.68 6.56
C THR A 57 0.00 -0.14 5.57
N SER A 58 0.16 1.19 5.54
CA SER A 58 1.31 1.83 4.91
C SER A 58 2.43 1.87 5.91
N GLY A 59 3.58 1.31 5.53
CA GLY A 59 4.81 1.52 6.26
C GLY A 59 5.28 2.98 6.21
N PRO A 60 6.29 3.34 7.02
CA PRO A 60 6.81 4.69 7.09
C PRO A 60 7.38 5.14 5.73
N PRO A 61 6.91 6.25 5.13
CA PRO A 61 7.40 6.71 3.84
C PRO A 61 8.89 7.05 3.85
N ALA A 62 9.41 7.57 4.98
CA ALA A 62 10.82 7.84 5.16
C ALA A 62 11.72 6.58 5.09
N ALA A 63 11.16 5.41 5.38
CA ALA A 63 11.86 4.12 5.29
C ALA A 63 11.58 3.38 3.96
N GLN A 64 11.01 4.06 2.96
CA GLN A 64 10.48 3.44 1.74
C GLN A 64 9.46 2.33 2.05
N GLY A 65 8.72 2.50 3.15
CA GLY A 65 7.76 1.52 3.63
C GLY A 65 6.70 1.22 2.58
N GLY A 66 6.61 -0.06 2.20
CA GLY A 66 5.56 -0.56 1.33
C GLY A 66 4.17 -0.46 1.96
N THR A 67 3.14 -0.78 1.20
CA THR A 67 1.78 -0.99 1.69
C THR A 67 1.47 -2.48 1.73
N THR A 68 0.98 -2.95 2.86
CA THR A 68 0.54 -4.33 3.03
C THR A 68 -0.95 -4.30 3.34
N CYS A 69 -1.76 -5.01 2.55
CA CYS A 69 -3.19 -5.18 2.79
C CYS A 69 -3.48 -6.65 3.05
N SER A 70 -4.15 -6.97 4.15
CA SER A 70 -4.54 -8.33 4.49
C SER A 70 -6.05 -8.46 4.71
N LYS A 71 -6.61 -9.60 4.30
CA LYS A 71 -8.03 -9.96 4.48
C LYS A 71 -8.14 -11.46 4.68
N GLY A 72 -8.28 -11.87 5.95
CA GLY A 72 -8.22 -13.29 6.31
C GLY A 72 -6.87 -13.89 5.92
N GLU A 73 -6.89 -14.90 5.05
CA GLU A 73 -5.69 -15.57 4.52
C GLU A 73 -5.09 -14.86 3.30
N GLN A 74 -5.80 -13.89 2.72
CA GLN A 74 -5.33 -13.18 1.53
C GLN A 74 -4.43 -12.00 1.94
N THR A 75 -3.28 -11.86 1.27
CA THR A 75 -2.34 -10.75 1.52
C THR A 75 -1.90 -10.14 0.20
N VAL A 76 -1.98 -8.82 0.11
CA VAL A 76 -1.53 -7.98 -1.00
C VAL A 76 -0.37 -7.13 -0.51
N LEU A 77 0.74 -7.14 -1.25
CA LEU A 77 1.94 -6.38 -0.93
C LEU A 77 2.24 -5.40 -2.07
N ALA A 78 2.46 -4.14 -1.73
CA ALA A 78 2.94 -3.13 -2.65
C ALA A 78 4.22 -2.53 -2.07
N ALA A 79 5.31 -2.54 -2.83
CA ALA A 79 6.56 -1.94 -2.39
C ALA A 79 6.88 -0.73 -3.26
N VAL A 80 7.55 0.25 -2.67
CA VAL A 80 8.16 1.33 -3.41
C VAL A 80 9.40 0.75 -4.08
N VAL A 81 9.46 0.74 -5.40
CA VAL A 81 10.73 0.50 -6.11
C VAL A 81 11.23 1.84 -6.61
N PRO A 82 12.54 2.14 -6.43
CA PRO A 82 13.13 3.26 -7.14
C PRO A 82 12.91 3.04 -8.63
N ALA A 83 12.32 4.04 -9.30
CA ALA A 83 12.33 4.06 -10.75
C ALA A 83 13.80 4.11 -11.19
N GLU A 84 14.19 3.16 -12.04
CA GLU A 84 15.53 3.08 -12.64
C GLU A 84 15.88 4.34 -13.44
#